data_AF-A0A349F9P9-F1
#
_entry.id   AF-A0A349F9P9-F1
#
_cell.length_a   1.000
_cell.length_b   1.000
_cell.length_c   1.000
_cell.angle_alpha   90.00
_cell.angle_beta   90.00
_cell.angle_gamma   90.00
#
_symmetry.space_group_name_H-M   'P 1'
#
loop_
_entity.id
_entity.type
_entity.pdbx_description
1 polymer ?
#
loop_
_entity_poly.entity_id
_entity_poly.type
_entity_poly.pdbx_seq_one_letter_code
_entity_poly.pdbx_strand_id
1 'polypeptide(L)'
;MAIVKCKPTSPGRRHVVKVVNADLHKGKPYAPLLEKNSKNGGRNNNGRITVRHIGGGHKHHYRLIDFKRTKDGIPAKVERLEYDPNRSANIALVLYADGERRYILAPKGLKSGDAIQSGVDAPIKTGNTLPMRNIPVGSTVHNVELKPGKGGQLARSAGAYAQIVARDGSYVTIRLRSGEMRKVLSEGRATIGEVGNSEHMLRELGKAGAKRWRGVRPTVRG
;
A
#
# COMPACT_ATOMS: atom_id res chain seq x y z
N MET A 1 -6.43 -12.84 7.44
CA MET A 1 -5.22 -13.60 7.07
C MET A 1 -4.87 -14.50 8.26
N ALA A 2 -3.90 -15.40 8.14
CA ALA A 2 -3.56 -16.31 9.23
C ALA A 2 -2.23 -15.93 9.88
N ILE A 3 -2.25 -15.73 11.20
CA ILE A 3 -1.05 -15.52 12.01
C ILE A 3 -0.57 -16.89 12.49
N VAL A 4 0.61 -17.29 12.07
CA VAL A 4 1.15 -18.62 12.34
C VAL A 4 2.46 -18.49 13.11
N LYS A 5 2.44 -18.92 14.38
CA LYS A 5 3.64 -19.08 15.18
C LYS A 5 4.40 -20.33 14.74
N CYS A 6 5.70 -20.21 14.49
CA CYS A 6 6.52 -21.35 14.09
C CYS A 6 6.77 -22.32 15.26
N LYS A 7 6.78 -23.62 14.98
CA LYS A 7 7.29 -24.63 15.92
C LYS A 7 8.77 -24.32 16.25
N PRO A 8 9.21 -24.48 17.51
CA PRO A 8 10.55 -24.08 17.97
C PRO A 8 11.62 -25.14 17.64
N THR A 9 11.73 -25.54 16.37
CA THR A 9 12.70 -26.56 15.93
C THR A 9 14.15 -26.07 15.90
N SER A 10 14.38 -24.77 16.07
CA SER A 10 15.70 -24.15 16.22
C SER A 10 15.57 -22.81 16.96
N PRO A 11 16.64 -22.30 17.62
CA PRO A 11 16.59 -21.04 18.36
C PRO A 11 16.10 -19.87 17.50
N GLY A 12 16.58 -19.78 16.26
CA GLY A 12 16.17 -18.72 15.32
C GLY A 12 14.75 -18.83 14.78
N ARG A 13 14.02 -19.93 15.04
CA ARG A 13 12.60 -20.11 14.67
C ARG A 13 11.62 -19.93 15.83
N ARG A 14 12.08 -20.07 17.08
CA ARG A 14 11.24 -20.05 18.30
C ARG A 14 10.32 -18.83 18.38
N HIS A 15 10.83 -17.66 18.00
CA HIS A 15 10.12 -16.38 18.07
C HIS A 15 9.64 -15.89 16.68
N VAL A 16 9.57 -16.77 15.68
CA VAL A 16 9.11 -16.38 14.36
C VAL A 16 7.59 -16.49 14.30
N VAL A 17 6.93 -15.36 14.07
CA VAL A 17 5.50 -15.27 13.78
C VAL A 17 5.33 -14.81 12.34
N LYS A 18 4.70 -15.63 11.51
CA LYS A 18 4.47 -15.35 10.08
C LYS A 18 3.03 -14.92 9.87
N VAL A 19 2.85 -13.92 9.01
CA VAL A 19 1.54 -13.57 8.45
C VAL A 19 1.43 -14.25 7.10
N VAL A 20 0.50 -15.19 6.98
CA VAL A 20 0.27 -15.96 5.76
C VAL A 20 -1.04 -15.51 5.14
N ASN A 21 -0.97 -15.03 3.91
CA ASN A 21 -2.15 -14.72 3.12
C ASN A 21 -2.28 -15.77 2.01
N ALA A 22 -3.33 -16.60 2.08
CA ALA A 22 -3.59 -17.66 1.11
C ALA A 22 -4.03 -17.12 -0.26
N ASP A 23 -4.63 -15.92 -0.28
CA ASP A 23 -5.20 -15.31 -1.48
C ASP A 23 -4.15 -14.66 -2.39
N LEU A 24 -2.88 -14.62 -1.96
CA LEU A 24 -1.80 -14.04 -2.76
C LEU A 24 -1.40 -14.97 -3.90
N HIS A 25 -1.24 -14.37 -5.08
CA HIS A 25 -0.72 -15.05 -6.25
C HIS A 25 0.66 -15.66 -5.97
N LYS A 26 0.81 -16.95 -6.31
CA LYS A 26 2.05 -17.71 -6.12
C LYS A 26 3.02 -17.59 -7.30
N GLY A 27 2.57 -17.06 -8.43
CA GLY A 27 3.36 -16.93 -9.66
C GLY A 27 4.19 -15.66 -9.74
N LYS A 28 4.70 -15.38 -10.95
CA LYS A 28 5.47 -14.17 -11.24
C LYS A 28 4.54 -12.94 -11.33
N PRO A 29 5.04 -11.74 -10.99
CA PRO A 29 4.30 -10.51 -11.22
C PRO A 29 4.10 -10.23 -12.72
N TYR A 30 3.18 -9.33 -13.05
CA TYR A 30 2.89 -8.92 -14.42
C TYR A 30 4.08 -8.14 -15.00
N ALA A 31 4.79 -8.76 -15.95
CA ALA A 31 6.07 -8.28 -16.45
C ALA A 31 6.06 -6.83 -16.99
N PRO A 32 5.03 -6.38 -17.74
CA PRO A 32 5.00 -5.01 -18.26
C PRO A 32 4.96 -3.90 -17.19
N LEU A 33 4.57 -4.22 -15.96
CA LEU A 33 4.48 -3.25 -14.85
C LEU A 33 5.66 -3.37 -13.87
N LEU A 34 6.77 -3.94 -14.32
CA LEU A 34 8.00 -4.09 -13.53
C LEU A 34 9.09 -3.14 -13.99
N GLU A 35 9.76 -2.52 -13.02
CA GLU A 35 10.96 -1.74 -13.26
C GLU A 35 12.14 -2.26 -12.42
N LYS A 36 13.35 -2.01 -12.92
CA LYS A 36 14.58 -2.29 -12.20
C LYS A 36 14.69 -1.33 -11.01
N ASN A 37 14.82 -1.89 -9.80
CA ASN A 37 15.04 -1.11 -8.58
C ASN A 37 16.44 -1.38 -8.00
N SER A 38 17.41 -0.55 -8.37
CA SER A 38 18.78 -0.64 -7.83
C SER A 38 18.87 -0.05 -6.43
N LYS A 39 19.62 -0.70 -5.54
CA LYS A 39 19.81 -0.25 -4.17
C LYS A 39 20.98 0.74 -4.08
N ASN A 40 20.80 1.82 -3.33
CA ASN A 40 21.84 2.83 -3.07
C ASN A 40 22.67 2.56 -1.80
N GLY A 41 22.23 1.63 -0.93
CA GLY A 41 22.92 1.35 0.34
C GLY A 41 22.95 2.52 1.33
N GLY A 42 22.00 3.46 1.23
CA GLY A 42 21.96 4.66 2.07
C GLY A 42 22.94 5.76 1.67
N ARG A 43 23.50 5.69 0.45
CA ARG A 43 24.42 6.68 -0.11
C ARG A 43 23.72 7.67 -1.05
N ASN A 44 24.19 8.91 -1.08
CA ASN A 44 23.76 9.93 -2.05
C ASN A 44 24.60 9.88 -3.36
N ASN A 45 24.37 10.83 -4.26
CA ASN A 45 25.12 11.00 -5.51
C ASN A 45 26.63 11.22 -5.30
N ASN A 46 27.06 11.78 -4.17
CA ASN A 46 28.47 11.95 -3.81
C ASN A 46 29.09 10.67 -3.20
N GLY A 47 28.36 9.55 -3.16
CA GLY A 47 28.82 8.29 -2.59
C GLY A 47 28.90 8.27 -1.06
N ARG A 48 28.51 9.35 -0.37
CA ARG A 48 28.55 9.46 1.09
C ARG A 48 27.32 8.82 1.73
N ILE A 49 27.50 8.15 2.86
CA ILE A 49 26.38 7.60 3.64
C ILE A 49 25.62 8.77 4.26
N THR A 50 24.40 9.02 3.78
CA THR A 50 23.49 10.04 4.33
C THR A 50 22.45 9.43 5.25
N VAL A 51 22.14 8.14 5.07
CA VAL A 51 21.25 7.38 5.95
C VAL A 51 21.95 6.12 6.41
N ARG A 52 22.22 6.04 7.72
CA ARG A 52 22.85 4.88 8.35
C ARG A 52 21.91 3.66 8.31
N HIS A 53 22.49 2.48 8.55
CA HIS A 53 21.77 1.21 8.72
C HIS A 53 21.07 0.67 7.46
N ILE A 54 21.36 1.17 6.27
CA ILE A 54 20.81 0.67 5.00
C ILE A 54 21.89 -0.09 4.22
N GLY A 55 21.54 -1.26 3.66
CA GLY A 55 22.42 -2.02 2.76
C GLY A 55 22.20 -3.53 2.80
N GLY A 56 22.58 -4.21 1.71
CA GLY A 56 22.31 -5.64 1.51
C GLY A 56 20.84 -5.92 1.22
N GLY A 57 20.34 -7.06 1.71
CA GLY A 57 18.96 -7.53 1.50
C GLY A 57 18.69 -8.09 0.10
N HIS A 58 17.54 -8.75 -0.07
CA HIS A 58 17.19 -9.42 -1.33
C HIS A 58 16.95 -8.44 -2.48
N LYS A 59 17.29 -8.80 -3.73
CA LYS A 59 17.01 -7.98 -4.91
C LYS A 59 15.49 -7.90 -5.14
N HIS A 60 14.99 -6.74 -5.52
CA HIS A 60 13.57 -6.52 -5.80
C HIS A 60 13.39 -5.79 -7.13
N HIS A 61 12.26 -6.04 -7.78
CA HIS A 61 11.76 -5.21 -8.88
C HIS A 61 10.71 -4.26 -8.32
N TYR A 62 10.70 -3.03 -8.80
CA TYR A 62 9.64 -2.07 -8.49
C TYR A 62 8.38 -2.46 -9.28
N ARG A 63 7.21 -2.42 -8.63
CA ARG A 63 5.94 -2.54 -9.34
C ARG A 63 5.37 -1.15 -9.51
N LEU A 64 5.04 -0.80 -10.75
CA LEU A 64 4.40 0.45 -11.10
C LEU A 64 2.95 0.46 -10.57
N ILE A 65 2.68 1.31 -9.59
CA ILE A 65 1.36 1.42 -8.96
C ILE A 65 0.68 2.69 -9.44
N ASP A 66 -0.59 2.55 -9.81
CA ASP A 66 -1.45 3.68 -10.09
C ASP A 66 -1.96 4.31 -8.79
N PHE A 67 -1.20 5.30 -8.29
CA PHE A 67 -1.62 6.11 -7.16
C PHE A 67 -2.61 7.23 -7.55
N LYS A 68 -2.79 7.52 -8.85
CA LYS A 68 -3.62 8.64 -9.33
C LYS A 68 -5.05 8.21 -9.65
N ARG A 69 -5.24 6.97 -10.12
CA ARG A 69 -6.55 6.38 -10.47
C ARG A 69 -7.34 7.28 -11.42
N THR A 70 -6.75 7.62 -12.57
CA THR A 70 -7.26 8.63 -13.51
C THR A 70 -8.20 8.09 -14.58
N LYS A 71 -8.36 6.77 -14.71
CA LYS A 71 -9.27 6.16 -15.68
C LYS A 71 -10.71 6.25 -15.16
N ASP A 72 -11.30 7.43 -15.30
CA ASP A 72 -12.65 7.72 -14.83
C ASP A 72 -13.69 7.08 -15.74
N GLY A 73 -14.78 6.60 -15.15
CA GLY A 73 -15.90 5.98 -15.88
C GLY A 73 -15.61 4.57 -16.40
N ILE A 74 -14.34 4.18 -16.58
CA ILE A 74 -13.96 2.86 -17.07
C ILE A 74 -13.91 1.85 -15.91
N PRO A 75 -14.80 0.85 -15.86
CA PRO A 75 -14.75 -0.17 -14.82
C PRO A 75 -13.53 -1.07 -15.01
N ALA A 76 -13.00 -1.57 -13.90
CA ALA A 76 -11.95 -2.58 -13.90
C ALA A 76 -12.33 -3.76 -13.03
N LYS A 77 -11.89 -4.95 -13.43
CA LYS A 77 -12.06 -6.19 -12.67
C LYS A 77 -10.74 -6.54 -11.99
N VAL A 78 -10.80 -6.93 -10.72
CA VAL A 78 -9.63 -7.43 -9.99
C VAL A 78 -9.27 -8.81 -10.53
N GLU A 79 -8.10 -8.97 -11.15
CA GLU A 79 -7.64 -10.28 -11.62
C GLU A 79 -7.11 -11.10 -10.44
N ARG A 80 -6.23 -10.50 -9.64
CA ARG A 80 -5.57 -11.17 -8.51
C ARG A 80 -4.92 -10.21 -7.54
N LEU A 81 -4.69 -10.70 -6.33
CA LEU A 81 -3.90 -10.03 -5.30
C LEU A 81 -2.46 -10.55 -5.34
N GLU A 82 -1.49 -9.66 -5.24
CA GLU A 82 -0.07 -9.99 -5.28
C GLU A 82 0.70 -9.39 -4.09
N TYR A 83 1.79 -10.09 -3.75
CA TYR A 83 2.79 -9.58 -2.82
C TYR A 83 3.68 -8.52 -3.49
N ASP A 84 3.89 -7.40 -2.81
CA ASP A 84 4.89 -6.40 -3.20
C ASP A 84 5.99 -6.25 -2.12
N PRO A 85 7.27 -6.54 -2.43
CA PRO A 85 8.38 -6.35 -1.50
C PRO A 85 8.77 -4.89 -1.26
N ASN A 86 8.30 -3.94 -2.08
CA ASN A 86 8.65 -2.52 -1.97
C ASN A 86 7.77 -1.77 -0.98
N ARG A 87 6.74 -2.40 -0.41
CA ARG A 87 5.84 -1.79 0.58
C ARG A 87 5.23 -2.82 1.54
N SER A 88 4.51 -2.34 2.54
CA SER A 88 3.83 -3.21 3.51
C SER A 88 2.48 -3.71 3.00
N ALA A 89 1.76 -2.90 2.23
CA ALA A 89 0.48 -3.26 1.64
C ALA A 89 0.62 -4.29 0.51
N ASN A 90 -0.38 -5.16 0.36
CA ASN A 90 -0.51 -5.97 -0.85
C ASN A 90 -1.00 -5.08 -2.02
N ILE A 91 -0.85 -5.59 -3.23
CA ILE A 91 -1.35 -4.93 -4.44
C ILE A 91 -2.38 -5.79 -5.13
N ALA A 92 -3.28 -5.15 -5.86
CA ALA A 92 -4.23 -5.83 -6.74
C ALA A 92 -3.87 -5.51 -8.19
N LEU A 93 -3.75 -6.55 -9.02
CA LEU A 93 -3.69 -6.40 -10.47
C LEU A 93 -5.13 -6.27 -10.97
N VAL A 94 -5.42 -5.19 -11.67
CA VAL A 94 -6.75 -4.89 -12.19
C VAL A 94 -6.70 -4.80 -13.70
N LEU A 95 -7.71 -5.35 -14.36
CA LEU A 95 -7.93 -5.28 -15.79
C LEU A 95 -9.09 -4.32 -16.06
N TYR A 96 -8.79 -3.21 -16.72
CA TYR A 96 -9.81 -2.27 -17.18
C TYR A 96 -10.56 -2.84 -18.39
N ALA A 97 -11.79 -2.38 -18.60
CA ALA A 97 -12.63 -2.81 -19.73
C ALA A 97 -12.01 -2.47 -21.10
N ASP A 98 -11.09 -1.51 -21.17
CA ASP A 98 -10.32 -1.16 -22.38
C ASP A 98 -9.08 -2.04 -22.61
N GLY A 99 -8.87 -3.06 -21.76
CA GLY A 99 -7.77 -4.02 -21.87
C GLY A 99 -6.49 -3.62 -21.14
N GLU A 100 -6.39 -2.40 -20.58
CA GLU A 100 -5.21 -1.97 -19.83
C GLU A 100 -5.15 -2.66 -18.46
N ARG A 101 -3.95 -3.06 -18.04
CA ARG A 101 -3.71 -3.58 -16.69
C ARG A 101 -2.95 -2.57 -15.86
N ARG A 102 -3.38 -2.39 -14.61
CA ARG A 102 -2.67 -1.56 -13.63
C ARG A 102 -2.58 -2.27 -12.29
N TYR A 103 -1.58 -1.91 -11.50
CA TYR A 103 -1.58 -2.25 -10.09
C TYR A 103 -2.15 -1.13 -9.26
N ILE A 104 -2.96 -1.49 -8.27
CA ILE A 104 -3.45 -0.59 -7.22
C ILE A 104 -3.06 -1.12 -5.84
N LEU A 105 -3.14 -0.29 -4.81
CA LEU A 105 -3.10 -0.79 -3.44
C LEU A 105 -4.33 -1.68 -3.21
N ALA A 106 -4.13 -2.87 -2.61
CA ALA A 106 -5.24 -3.75 -2.28
C ALA A 106 -5.95 -3.25 -1.01
N PRO A 107 -7.19 -2.76 -1.11
CA PRO A 107 -7.99 -2.39 0.05
C PRO A 107 -8.40 -3.64 0.84
N LYS A 108 -8.79 -3.43 2.09
CA LYS A 108 -9.32 -4.48 2.96
C LYS A 108 -10.63 -5.03 2.38
N GLY A 109 -10.73 -6.35 2.31
CA GLY A 109 -11.93 -7.04 1.81
C GLY A 109 -12.04 -7.15 0.29
N LEU A 110 -11.13 -6.53 -0.49
CA LEU A 110 -11.10 -6.68 -1.94
C LEU A 110 -10.66 -8.10 -2.31
N LYS A 111 -11.38 -8.74 -3.23
CA LYS A 111 -11.14 -10.10 -3.72
C LYS A 111 -10.97 -10.12 -5.24
N SER A 112 -10.37 -11.19 -5.76
CA SER A 112 -10.37 -11.46 -7.19
C SER A 112 -11.79 -11.57 -7.71
N GLY A 113 -12.06 -10.95 -8.86
CA GLY A 113 -13.38 -10.89 -9.48
C GLY A 113 -14.18 -9.64 -9.15
N ASP A 114 -13.84 -8.90 -8.10
CA ASP A 114 -14.53 -7.67 -7.74
C ASP A 114 -14.39 -6.60 -8.85
N ALA A 115 -15.48 -5.89 -9.12
CA ALA A 115 -15.48 -4.71 -9.96
C ALA A 115 -15.14 -3.46 -9.13
N ILE A 116 -14.25 -2.64 -9.67
CA ILE A 116 -13.88 -1.34 -9.13
C ILE A 116 -14.02 -0.27 -10.21
N GLN A 117 -14.23 0.97 -9.79
CA GLN A 117 -14.39 2.11 -10.67
C GLN A 117 -13.72 3.35 -10.07
N SER A 118 -13.28 4.26 -10.93
CA SER A 118 -12.85 5.60 -10.56
C SER A 118 -13.76 6.63 -11.23
N GLY A 119 -13.93 7.78 -10.59
CA GLY A 119 -14.66 8.91 -11.16
C GLY A 119 -15.66 9.54 -10.20
N VAL A 120 -16.32 10.60 -10.66
CA VAL A 120 -17.34 11.33 -9.88
C VAL A 120 -18.58 10.46 -9.64
N ASP A 121 -18.91 9.60 -10.61
CA ASP A 121 -20.12 8.75 -10.61
C ASP A 121 -19.87 7.34 -10.03
N ALA A 122 -18.67 7.07 -9.51
CA ALA A 122 -18.36 5.76 -8.96
C ALA A 122 -19.21 5.48 -7.70
N PRO A 123 -19.71 4.26 -7.49
CA PRO A 123 -20.50 3.97 -6.31
C PRO A 123 -19.62 4.05 -5.05
N ILE A 124 -20.24 4.41 -3.91
CA ILE A 124 -19.57 4.45 -2.60
C ILE A 124 -19.32 3.01 -2.10
N LYS A 125 -18.29 2.38 -2.67
CA LYS A 125 -17.88 1.01 -2.39
C LYS A 125 -16.37 0.94 -2.22
N THR A 126 -15.92 0.03 -1.36
CA THR A 126 -14.50 -0.24 -1.12
C THR A 126 -13.73 -0.50 -2.41
N GLY A 127 -12.59 0.18 -2.58
CA GLY A 127 -11.74 0.07 -3.77
C GLY A 127 -12.05 1.08 -4.88
N ASN A 128 -13.21 1.74 -4.82
CA ASN A 128 -13.53 2.84 -5.72
C ASN A 128 -12.84 4.12 -5.29
N THR A 129 -12.46 4.93 -6.29
CA THR A 129 -11.75 6.18 -6.08
C THR A 129 -12.58 7.34 -6.59
N LEU A 130 -12.84 8.30 -5.71
CA LEU A 130 -13.63 9.49 -6.00
C LEU A 130 -12.89 10.75 -5.53
N PRO A 131 -13.22 11.92 -6.08
CA PRO A 131 -12.92 13.19 -5.42
C PRO A 131 -13.56 13.24 -4.03
N MET A 132 -12.84 13.76 -3.04
CA MET A 132 -13.31 13.80 -1.65
C MET A 132 -14.60 14.60 -1.46
N ARG A 133 -14.95 15.51 -2.37
CA ARG A 133 -16.24 16.22 -2.41
C ARG A 133 -17.44 15.28 -2.65
N ASN A 134 -17.23 14.12 -3.24
CA ASN A 134 -18.29 13.13 -3.54
C ASN A 134 -18.38 12.02 -2.48
N ILE A 135 -17.41 11.92 -1.57
CA ILE A 135 -17.38 10.85 -0.55
C ILE A 135 -18.14 11.31 0.70
N PRO A 136 -19.10 10.54 1.25
CA PRO A 136 -19.83 10.95 2.45
C PRO A 136 -18.93 11.24 3.65
N VAL A 137 -19.29 12.24 4.45
CA VAL A 137 -18.62 12.52 5.72
C VAL A 137 -18.76 11.30 6.66
N GLY A 138 -17.73 11.02 7.45
CA GLY A 138 -17.64 9.82 8.28
C GLY A 138 -17.00 8.62 7.58
N SER A 139 -16.92 8.63 6.24
CA SER A 139 -16.33 7.53 5.46
C SER A 139 -14.85 7.34 5.76
N THR A 140 -14.44 6.07 5.74
CA THR A 140 -13.04 5.65 5.81
C THR A 140 -12.46 5.60 4.40
N VAL A 141 -11.31 6.24 4.21
CA VAL A 141 -10.62 6.33 2.93
C VAL A 141 -9.13 6.07 3.07
N HIS A 142 -8.47 5.74 1.97
CA HIS A 142 -7.02 5.57 1.89
C HIS A 142 -6.48 6.10 0.56
N ASN A 143 -5.16 6.11 0.40
CA ASN A 143 -4.49 6.65 -0.79
C ASN A 143 -4.94 8.08 -1.13
N VAL A 144 -4.94 8.96 -0.12
CA VAL A 144 -5.49 10.33 -0.24
C VAL A 144 -4.47 11.26 -0.88
N GLU A 145 -4.92 12.05 -1.85
CA GLU A 145 -4.13 13.12 -2.46
C GLU A 145 -3.95 14.31 -1.52
N LEU A 146 -2.73 14.83 -1.43
CA LEU A 146 -2.47 16.08 -0.71
C LEU A 146 -2.76 17.31 -1.58
N LYS A 147 -2.49 17.19 -2.88
CA LYS A 147 -2.82 18.18 -3.91
C LYS A 147 -3.55 17.46 -5.05
N PRO A 148 -4.65 18.01 -5.58
CA PRO A 148 -5.39 17.40 -6.68
C PRO A 148 -4.47 17.00 -7.85
N GLY A 149 -4.59 15.76 -8.32
CA GLY A 149 -3.85 15.23 -9.48
C GLY A 149 -2.39 14.83 -9.21
N LYS A 150 -1.87 15.06 -8.00
CA LYS A 150 -0.50 14.66 -7.63
C LYS A 150 -0.40 13.16 -7.32
N GLY A 151 -1.53 12.45 -7.22
CA GLY A 151 -1.61 11.07 -6.79
C GLY A 151 -1.59 10.91 -5.28
N GLY A 152 -2.11 9.79 -4.80
CA GLY A 152 -2.26 9.53 -3.38
C GLY A 152 -0.91 9.49 -2.64
N GLN A 153 -0.83 10.22 -1.54
CA GLN A 153 0.38 10.34 -0.71
C GLN A 153 0.15 9.86 0.72
N LEU A 154 -1.06 10.05 1.25
CA LEU A 154 -1.42 9.74 2.63
C LEU A 154 -2.14 8.38 2.73
N ALA A 155 -2.01 7.73 3.89
CA ALA A 155 -2.65 6.43 4.20
C ALA A 155 -2.38 5.35 3.13
N ARG A 156 -1.10 5.01 2.89
CA ARG A 156 -0.67 3.99 1.92
C ARG A 156 -0.11 2.69 2.52
N SER A 157 0.25 2.73 3.79
CA SER A 157 0.81 1.58 4.51
C SER A 157 -0.27 0.54 4.83
N ALA A 158 0.12 -0.71 5.05
CA ALA A 158 -0.79 -1.77 5.47
C ALA A 158 -1.66 -1.39 6.68
N GLY A 159 -2.97 -1.60 6.57
CA GLY A 159 -3.97 -1.21 7.56
C GLY A 159 -4.17 0.30 7.74
N ALA A 160 -3.51 1.15 6.94
CA ALA A 160 -3.64 2.59 7.10
C ALA A 160 -4.95 3.07 6.49
N TYR A 161 -5.53 4.09 7.10
CA TYR A 161 -6.69 4.80 6.60
C TYR A 161 -6.67 6.24 7.12
N ALA A 162 -7.55 7.05 6.56
CA ALA A 162 -7.95 8.35 7.03
C ALA A 162 -9.48 8.39 7.10
N GLN A 163 -10.03 9.18 8.01
CA GLN A 163 -11.48 9.38 8.10
C GLN A 163 -11.83 10.80 7.69
N ILE A 164 -12.86 10.96 6.85
CA ILE A 164 -13.39 12.27 6.52
C ILE A 164 -14.25 12.74 7.70
N VAL A 165 -13.89 13.84 8.34
CA VAL A 165 -14.56 14.32 9.57
C VAL A 165 -15.48 15.50 9.28
N ALA A 166 -15.06 16.43 8.42
CA ALA A 166 -15.86 17.60 8.07
C ALA A 166 -15.59 18.02 6.62
N ARG A 167 -16.52 18.77 6.05
CA ARG A 167 -16.39 19.38 4.73
C ARG A 167 -16.84 20.83 4.82
N ASP A 168 -15.90 21.73 4.57
CA ASP A 168 -16.11 23.18 4.66
C ASP A 168 -15.65 23.82 3.34
N GLY A 169 -16.62 24.18 2.49
CA GLY A 169 -16.36 24.77 1.18
C GLY A 169 -15.42 23.92 0.31
N SER A 170 -14.30 24.52 -0.10
CA SER A 170 -13.28 23.87 -0.95
C SER A 170 -12.35 22.91 -0.19
N TYR A 171 -12.52 22.75 1.12
CA TYR A 171 -11.67 21.89 1.94
C TYR A 171 -12.45 20.77 2.62
N VAL A 172 -11.78 19.64 2.79
CA VAL A 172 -12.21 18.50 3.56
C VAL A 172 -11.23 18.32 4.70
N THR A 173 -11.74 18.19 5.93
CA THR A 173 -10.92 17.87 7.09
C THR A 173 -10.87 16.36 7.25
N ILE A 174 -9.65 15.81 7.16
CA ILE A 174 -9.39 14.38 7.36
C ILE A 174 -8.66 14.14 8.67
N ARG A 175 -9.01 13.05 9.36
CA ARG A 175 -8.27 12.52 10.50
C ARG A 175 -7.32 11.43 10.03
N LEU A 176 -6.03 11.61 10.24
CA LEU A 176 -5.00 10.62 9.92
C LEU A 176 -4.85 9.60 11.06
N ARG A 177 -4.23 8.45 10.76
CA ARG A 177 -3.87 7.45 11.78
C ARG A 177 -2.91 7.98 12.86
N SER A 178 -2.18 9.08 12.58
CA SER A 178 -1.36 9.78 13.59
C SER A 178 -2.19 10.53 14.62
N GLY A 179 -3.50 10.68 14.41
CA GLY A 179 -4.37 11.58 15.19
C GLY A 179 -4.42 13.01 14.63
N GLU A 180 -3.51 13.37 13.71
CA GLU A 180 -3.49 14.68 13.07
C GLU A 180 -4.79 14.93 12.31
N MET A 181 -5.42 16.07 12.60
CA MET A 181 -6.53 16.62 11.84
C MET A 181 -5.95 17.57 10.78
N ARG A 182 -6.22 17.28 9.51
CA ARG A 182 -5.61 18.02 8.39
C ARG A 182 -6.65 18.43 7.37
N LYS A 183 -6.57 19.69 6.91
CA LYS A 183 -7.35 20.19 5.79
C LYS A 183 -6.69 19.82 4.46
N VAL A 184 -7.47 19.28 3.54
CA VAL A 184 -7.07 18.92 2.17
C VAL A 184 -8.11 19.44 1.20
N LEU A 185 -7.73 19.71 -0.05
CA LEU A 185 -8.66 20.23 -1.05
C LEU A 185 -9.73 19.18 -1.40
N SER A 186 -10.99 19.58 -1.48
CA SER A 186 -12.13 18.69 -1.71
C SER A 186 -12.09 18.01 -3.09
N GLU A 187 -11.40 18.61 -4.05
CA GLU A 187 -11.14 18.04 -5.38
C GLU A 187 -10.13 16.89 -5.37
N GLY A 188 -9.31 16.80 -4.32
CA GLY A 188 -8.32 15.73 -4.17
C GLY A 188 -9.00 14.37 -4.12
N ARG A 189 -8.38 13.37 -4.76
CA ARG A 189 -8.93 12.01 -4.81
C ARG A 189 -8.61 11.21 -3.55
N ALA A 190 -9.52 10.30 -3.22
CA ALA A 190 -9.33 9.30 -2.19
C ALA A 190 -10.03 8.00 -2.56
N THR A 191 -9.47 6.87 -2.14
CA THR A 191 -10.07 5.54 -2.38
C THR A 191 -10.82 5.09 -1.15
N ILE A 192 -12.06 4.63 -1.31
CA ILE A 192 -12.89 4.20 -0.18
C ILE A 192 -12.34 2.91 0.42
N GLY A 193 -12.34 2.84 1.74
CA GLY A 193 -11.90 1.71 2.56
C GLY A 193 -10.53 1.91 3.20
N GLU A 194 -10.10 0.89 3.94
CA GLU A 194 -8.80 0.79 4.59
C GLU A 194 -7.81 0.07 3.66
N VAL A 195 -6.51 0.38 3.74
CA VAL A 195 -5.49 -0.45 3.07
C VAL A 195 -5.47 -1.85 3.70
N GLY A 196 -5.44 -2.90 2.88
CA GLY A 196 -5.41 -4.28 3.37
C GLY A 196 -4.12 -4.64 4.13
N ASN A 197 -3.99 -5.94 4.46
CA ASN A 197 -2.83 -6.48 5.18
C ASN A 197 -2.62 -5.90 6.59
N SER A 198 -3.70 -5.57 7.31
CA SER A 198 -3.65 -4.97 8.66
C SER A 198 -2.82 -5.78 9.66
N GLU A 199 -2.79 -7.10 9.52
CA GLU A 199 -2.02 -8.03 10.37
C GLU A 199 -0.50 -7.91 10.16
N HIS A 200 -0.01 -7.12 9.20
CA HIS A 200 1.42 -6.90 8.93
C HIS A 200 2.23 -6.56 10.18
N MET A 201 1.64 -5.78 11.10
CA MET A 201 2.29 -5.35 12.34
C MET A 201 2.51 -6.48 13.35
N LEU A 202 1.75 -7.57 13.25
CA LEU A 202 1.78 -8.71 14.17
C LEU A 202 2.89 -9.72 13.81
N ARG A 203 3.66 -9.45 12.74
CA ARG A 203 4.77 -10.30 12.31
C ARG A 203 6.01 -10.10 13.17
N GLU A 204 6.50 -11.18 13.77
CA GLU A 204 7.78 -11.21 14.47
C GLU A 204 8.89 -11.80 13.58
N LEU A 205 10.03 -11.10 13.51
CA LEU A 205 11.15 -11.53 12.67
C LEU A 205 11.93 -12.73 13.23
N GLY A 206 11.94 -12.88 14.56
CA GLY A 206 12.58 -13.96 15.31
C GLY A 206 14.10 -14.06 15.29
N LYS A 207 14.78 -13.55 14.25
CA LYS A 207 16.25 -13.58 14.14
C LYS A 207 16.84 -12.37 13.42
N ALA A 208 18.09 -12.04 13.74
CA ALA A 208 18.82 -10.93 13.11
C ALA A 208 18.89 -11.07 11.57
N GLY A 209 19.14 -12.28 11.06
CA GLY A 209 19.20 -12.54 9.62
C GLY A 209 17.93 -12.13 8.85
N ALA A 210 16.75 -12.25 9.46
CA ALA A 210 15.51 -11.80 8.85
C ALA A 210 15.49 -10.27 8.66
N LYS A 211 16.04 -9.51 9.61
CA LYS A 211 16.21 -8.05 9.47
C LYS A 211 17.21 -7.71 8.34
N ARG A 212 18.28 -8.50 8.22
CA ARG A 212 19.28 -8.37 7.14
C ARG A 212 18.70 -8.59 5.74
N TRP A 213 17.80 -9.57 5.58
CA TRP A 213 17.13 -9.84 4.29
C TRP A 213 16.31 -8.64 3.77
N ARG A 214 15.87 -7.76 4.68
CA ARG A 214 15.13 -6.53 4.38
C ARG A 214 16.05 -5.32 4.11
N GLY A 215 17.37 -5.52 4.06
CA GLY A 215 18.34 -4.46 3.79
C GLY A 215 18.62 -3.55 4.99
N VAL A 216 18.25 -3.96 6.20
CA VAL A 216 18.53 -3.21 7.43
C VAL A 216 19.78 -3.77 8.10
N ARG A 217 20.83 -2.94 8.21
CA ARG A 217 22.11 -3.26 8.86
C ARG A 217 22.00 -3.03 10.38
N PRO A 218 22.93 -3.60 11.18
CA PRO A 218 22.94 -3.39 12.64
C PRO A 218 23.09 -1.91 13.02
N THR A 219 22.53 -1.56 14.17
CA THR A 219 22.68 -0.24 14.80
C THR A 219 23.55 -0.40 16.03
N VAL A 220 24.63 0.37 16.10
CA VAL A 220 25.50 0.44 17.29
C VAL A 220 24.98 1.58 18.17
N ARG A 221 24.88 1.33 19.49
CA ARG A 221 24.51 2.37 20.46
C ARG A 221 25.65 3.38 20.56
N GLY A 222 25.30 4.66 20.68
CA GLY A 222 26.27 5.74 20.86
C GLY A 222 26.96 5.66 22.22
#